data_AF-A0A1J4ZBQ0-F1
#
_entry.id   AF-A0A1J4ZBQ0-F1
#
_cell.length_a   1.000
_cell.length_b   1.000
_cell.length_c   1.000
_cell.angle_alpha   90.00
_cell.angle_beta   90.00
_cell.angle_gamma   90.00
#
_symmetry.space_group_name_H-M   'P 1'
#
loop_
_entity.id
_entity.type
_entity.pdbx_description
1 polymer ?
#
loop_
_entity_poly.entity_id
_entity_poly.type
_entity_poly.pdbx_seq_one_letter_code
_entity_poly.pdbx_strand_id
1 'polypeptide(L)' 'MTRHYQKKVKLGVEGRRTKWAPFWAVVKRFGQGKKKHPSEMTKQRRHWRRTKLKIKPRKSRKSHFG' A
#
# COMPACT_ATOMS: atom_id res chain seq x y z
N MET A 1 -11.48 -12.77 -15.91
CA MET A 1 -10.45 -11.86 -15.33
C MET A 1 -9.40 -11.53 -16.38
N THR A 2 -9.05 -10.26 -16.57
CA THR A 2 -8.02 -9.88 -17.57
C THR A 2 -6.62 -10.25 -17.09
N ARG A 3 -5.68 -10.46 -18.02
CA ARG A 3 -4.24 -10.72 -17.74
C ARG A 3 -3.62 -9.71 -16.76
N HIS A 4 -4.13 -8.48 -16.73
CA HIS A 4 -3.63 -7.39 -15.88
C HIS A 4 -4.38 -7.21 -14.56
N TYR A 5 -5.40 -8.01 -14.27
CA TYR A 5 -6.24 -7.86 -13.09
C TYR A 5 -5.43 -7.81 -11.79
N GLN A 6 -4.51 -8.77 -11.59
CA GLN A 6 -3.67 -8.81 -10.38
C GLN A 6 -2.71 -7.62 -10.27
N LYS A 7 -2.22 -7.11 -11.41
CA LYS A 7 -1.41 -5.88 -11.44
C LYS A 7 -2.26 -4.69 -10.98
N LYS A 8 -3.49 -4.56 -11.49
CA LYS A 8 -4.42 -3.49 -11.07
C LYS A 8 -4.76 -3.56 -9.58
N VAL A 9 -5.01 -4.75 -9.04
CA VAL A 9 -5.27 -4.94 -7.60
C VAL A 9 -4.08 -4.49 -6.75
N LYS A 10 -2.85 -4.95 -7.10
CA LYS A 10 -1.63 -4.54 -6.39
C LYS A 10 -1.41 -3.03 -6.46
N LEU A 11 -1.59 -2.43 -7.64
CA LEU A 11 -1.48 -0.98 -7.81
C LEU A 11 -2.53 -0.21 -6.97
N GLY A 12 -3.75 -0.72 -6.86
CA GLY A 12 -4.79 -0.13 -6.00
C GLY A 12 -4.44 -0.17 -4.52
N VAL A 13 -3.86 -1.27 -4.02
CA VAL A 13 -3.34 -1.35 -2.65
C VAL A 13 -2.22 -0.34 -2.43
N GLU A 14 -1.25 -0.28 -3.34
CA GLU A 14 -0.11 0.63 -3.23
C GLU A 14 -0.49 2.11 -3.40
N GLY A 15 -1.53 2.41 -4.17
CA GLY A 15 -2.11 3.74 -4.27
C GLY A 15 -2.66 4.22 -2.93
N ARG A 16 -3.32 3.33 -2.18
CA ARG A 16 -3.84 3.65 -0.83
C ARG A 16 -2.73 3.96 0.18
N ARG A 17 -1.55 3.34 0.03
CA ARG A 17 -0.36 3.55 0.90
C ARG A 17 0.37 4.87 0.68
N THR A 18 -0.11 5.75 -0.20
CA THR A 18 0.50 7.08 -0.41
C THR A 18 0.04 8.12 0.62
N LYS A 19 -1.15 7.90 1.19
CA LYS A 19 -1.78 8.79 2.17
C LYS A 19 -1.17 8.61 3.56
N TRP A 20 -1.24 9.67 4.35
CA TRP A 20 -0.92 9.62 5.76
C TRP A 20 -2.01 8.91 6.55
N ALA A 21 -1.66 8.50 7.77
CA ALA A 21 -2.61 8.10 8.78
C ALA A 21 -3.73 9.15 8.96
N PRO A 22 -5.00 8.71 9.10
CA PRO A 22 -6.11 9.63 9.29
C PRO A 22 -6.08 10.22 10.71
N PHE A 23 -6.57 11.46 10.84
CA PHE A 23 -6.55 12.21 12.11
C PHE A 23 -7.20 11.45 13.27
N TRP A 24 -8.38 10.86 13.05
CA TRP A 24 -9.09 10.11 14.09
C TRP A 24 -8.26 8.94 14.66
N ALA A 25 -7.42 8.32 13.83
CA ALA A 25 -6.57 7.21 14.27
C ALA A 25 -5.35 7.71 15.05
N VAL A 26 -4.83 8.89 14.71
CA VAL A 26 -3.78 9.56 15.48
C VAL A 26 -4.30 9.92 16.88
N VAL A 27 -5.50 10.52 16.96
CA VAL A 27 -6.13 10.86 18.26
C VAL A 27 -6.40 9.60 19.08
N LYS A 28 -6.94 8.53 18.48
CA LYS A 28 -7.19 7.25 19.18
C LYS A 28 -5.90 6.63 19.73
N ARG A 29 -4.77 6.76 19.03
CA ARG A 29 -3.49 6.17 19.45
C ARG A 29 -2.74 6.99 20.49
N PHE A 30 -2.67 8.31 20.31
CA PHE A 30 -1.84 9.19 21.14
C PHE A 30 -2.62 9.96 22.21
N GLY A 31 -3.95 9.92 22.16
CA GLY A 31 -4.83 10.69 23.04
C GLY A 31 -5.13 12.08 22.51
N GLN A 32 -6.23 12.65 23.00
CA GLN A 32 -6.66 14.00 22.68
C GLN A 32 -5.68 15.04 23.25
N GLY A 33 -5.48 16.15 22.54
CA GLY A 33 -4.61 17.25 22.98
C GLY A 33 -3.12 17.08 22.67
N LYS A 34 -2.68 15.90 22.21
CA LYS A 34 -1.30 15.71 21.75
C LYS A 34 -1.12 16.22 20.32
N LYS A 35 -0.21 17.19 20.11
CA LYS A 35 0.15 17.74 18.78
C LYS A 35 1.09 16.80 18.02
N LYS A 36 0.66 15.55 17.80
CA LYS A 36 1.46 14.51 17.13
C LYS A 36 1.17 14.46 15.65
N HIS A 37 2.23 14.48 14.85
CA HIS A 37 2.10 14.43 13.40
C HIS A 37 1.78 13.00 12.93
N PRO A 38 0.91 12.79 11.92
CA PRO A 38 0.54 11.45 11.47
C PRO A 38 1.72 10.58 10.96
N SER A 39 2.91 11.14 10.75
CA SER A 39 4.15 10.40 10.36
C SER A 39 4.51 9.39 11.39
N GLU A 40 4.39 9.78 12.67
CA GLU A 40 4.76 8.94 13.80
C GLU A 40 3.94 7.64 13.82
N MET A 41 2.70 7.68 13.33
CA MET A 41 1.86 6.49 13.19
C MET A 41 2.01 5.78 11.83
N THR A 42 2.28 6.53 10.76
CA THR A 42 2.34 6.02 9.39
C THR A 42 3.63 5.24 9.14
N LYS A 43 3.62 3.93 9.44
CA LYS A 43 4.78 3.05 9.21
C LYS A 43 5.14 2.86 7.73
N GLN A 44 4.13 2.75 6.87
CA GLN A 44 4.30 2.46 5.46
C GLN A 44 3.71 3.60 4.63
N ARG A 45 4.59 4.42 4.03
CA ARG A 45 4.19 5.43 3.05
C ARG A 45 5.02 5.30 1.80
N ARG A 46 4.36 5.22 0.64
CA ARG A 46 5.05 5.06 -0.64
C ARG A 46 5.36 6.40 -1.30
N HIS A 47 6.55 6.53 -1.89
CA HIS A 47 6.90 7.64 -2.77
C HIS A 47 7.43 7.11 -4.11
N TRP A 48 6.78 7.51 -5.22
CA TRP A 48 7.03 6.91 -6.54
C TRP A 48 8.46 7.10 -7.08
N ARG A 49 9.19 8.15 -6.67
CA ARG A 49 10.60 8.34 -7.05
C ARG A 49 11.57 7.51 -6.20
N ARG A 50 11.28 7.39 -4.89
CA ARG A 50 12.21 6.79 -3.91
C ARG A 50 12.00 5.27 -3.78
N THR A 51 10.75 4.80 -3.79
CA THR A 51 10.40 3.40 -3.59
C THR A 51 9.60 2.85 -4.78
N LYS A 52 10.29 2.06 -5.62
CA LYS A 52 9.74 1.45 -6.83
C LYS A 52 9.00 0.15 -6.51
N LEU A 53 7.91 -0.12 -7.24
CA LEU A 53 7.10 -1.33 -7.07
C LEU A 53 7.68 -2.48 -7.90
N LYS A 54 8.14 -3.54 -7.25
CA LYS A 54 8.62 -4.76 -7.90
C LYS A 54 7.45 -5.71 -8.25
N ILE A 55 6.46 -5.23 -9.02
CA ILE A 55 5.28 -6.04 -9.38
C ILE A 55 5.65 -7.01 -10.51
N LYS A 56 5.95 -8.25 -10.14
CA LYS A 56 6.10 -9.35 -11.10
C LYS A 56 4.72 -9.89 -11.51
N PRO A 57 4.53 -10.26 -12.79
CA PRO A 57 3.35 -11.02 -13.20
C PRO A 57 3.31 -12.35 -12.45
N ARG A 58 2.11 -12.88 -12.21
CA ARG A 58 1.98 -14.23 -11.63
C ARG A 58 2.59 -15.24 -12.60
N LYS A 59 3.47 -16.10 -12.07
CA LYS A 59 3.91 -17.30 -12.78
C LYS A 59 2.68 -18.20 -12.92
N SER A 60 2.12 -18.30 -14.12
CA SER A 60 1.14 -19.32 -14.45
C SER A 60 1.88 -20.63 -14.68
N ARG A 61 1.46 -21.72 -14.03
CA ARG A 61 1.91 -23.06 -14.39
C ARG A 61 1.44 -23.31 -15.83
N LYS A 62 2.34 -23.75 -16.70
CA LYS A 62 1.97 -24.10 -18.09
C LYS A 62 1.01 -25.28 -18.01
N SER A 63 -0.11 -25.22 -18.71
CA SER A 63 -1.14 -26.27 -18.71
C SER A 63 -0.66 -27.59 -19.30
N HIS A 64 0.43 -27.56 -20.06
CA HIS A 64 0.99 -28.71 -20.80
C HIS A 64 2.03 -29.50 -19.99
N PHE A 65 2.41 -29.02 -18.81
CA PHE A 65 3.23 -29.78 -17.87
C PHE A 65 2.27 -30.37 -16.84
N GLY A 66 1.88 -31.64 -17.05
CA GLY A 66 1.00 -32.42 -16.17
C GLY A 66 1.27 -32.20 -14.68
#